data_AF-A0A0X1KLC2-F1
#
_entry.id   AF-A0A0X1KLC2-F1
#
_cell.length_a   1.000
_cell.length_b   1.000
_cell.length_c   1.000
_cell.angle_alpha   90.00
_cell.angle_beta   90.00
_cell.angle_gamma   90.00
#
_symmetry.space_group_name_H-M   'P 1'
#
loop_
_entity.id
_entity.type
_entity.pdbx_description
1 polymer ?
#
loop_
_entity_poly.entity_id
_entity_poly.type
_entity_poly.pdbx_seq_one_letter_code
_entity_poly.pdbx_strand_id
1 'polypeptide(L)'
;MSETAFEMFVSLALLLGGLLALAFRKRRNPLIGFRVGYTYHSERVWEKVNTFAGIFSIVYSLFLLALALYGVSKDVFTLVVGMFAITQMFLGLRMAKREYEIEEFSEEAPEKPPRTSKTEGASIKPYLLTQLGFLAFYLLLVALLWDRLPERIATHFNASGEPDDYSSRLWGAIGVPVLVWLLPLVLTLPAKEPGFFARANFYPRSLRMWCLFTTVLSGGMVLVITIALLYNAGFVSSSAISYGAYLFLGTLVFATYRLLTVGKDERV
;
A
#
# COMPACT_ATOMS: atom_id res chain seq x y z
N MET A 1 -1.99 -1.65 26.13
CA MET A 1 -3.26 -2.15 25.56
C MET A 1 -3.07 -3.63 25.27
N SER A 2 -4.02 -4.51 25.64
CA SER A 2 -3.92 -5.93 25.29
C SER A 2 -4.08 -6.14 23.78
N GLU A 3 -3.62 -7.29 23.25
CA GLU A 3 -3.76 -7.62 21.82
C GLU A 3 -5.23 -7.61 21.40
N THR A 4 -6.09 -8.27 22.16
CA THR A 4 -7.55 -8.28 21.91
C THR A 4 -8.13 -6.87 21.90
N ALA A 5 -7.71 -5.98 22.81
CA ALA A 5 -8.19 -4.60 22.82
C ALA A 5 -7.74 -3.83 21.56
N PHE A 6 -6.53 -4.06 21.06
CA PHE A 6 -6.06 -3.51 19.79
C PHE A 6 -6.89 -4.02 18.61
N GLU A 7 -7.13 -5.32 18.52
CA GLU A 7 -7.88 -5.95 17.43
C GLU A 7 -9.35 -5.51 17.41
N MET A 8 -9.97 -5.42 18.59
CA MET A 8 -11.32 -4.85 18.75
C MET A 8 -11.34 -3.38 18.32
N PHE A 9 -10.35 -2.59 18.72
CA PHE A 9 -10.25 -1.19 18.32
C PHE A 9 -10.16 -1.05 16.80
N VAL A 10 -9.30 -1.83 16.13
CA VAL A 10 -9.19 -1.84 14.66
C VAL A 10 -10.51 -2.21 14.01
N SER A 11 -11.17 -3.26 14.51
CA SER A 11 -12.46 -3.73 13.98
C SER A 11 -13.54 -2.66 14.12
N LEU A 12 -13.67 -2.04 15.30
CA LEU A 12 -14.66 -1.00 15.56
C LEU A 12 -14.36 0.30 14.79
N ALA A 13 -13.09 0.66 14.60
CA ALA A 13 -12.69 1.80 13.80
C ALA A 13 -13.07 1.61 12.33
N LEU A 14 -12.86 0.41 11.78
CA LEU A 14 -13.30 0.06 10.42
C LEU A 14 -14.82 0.04 10.28
N LEU A 15 -15.54 -0.47 11.29
CA LEU A 15 -17.00 -0.45 11.34
C LEU A 15 -17.53 0.99 11.28
N LEU A 16 -16.98 1.87 12.12
CA LEU A 16 -17.31 3.28 12.13
C LEU A 16 -17.00 3.93 10.78
N GLY A 17 -15.83 3.64 10.19
CA GLY A 17 -15.45 4.11 8.87
C GLY A 17 -16.46 3.70 7.79
N GLY A 18 -16.94 2.44 7.82
CA GLY A 18 -17.96 1.93 6.91
C GLY A 18 -19.32 2.62 7.08
N LEU A 19 -19.77 2.79 8.32
CA LEU A 19 -21.00 3.51 8.65
C LEU A 19 -20.95 4.98 8.19
N LEU A 20 -19.81 5.65 8.43
CA LEU A 20 -19.59 7.02 7.99
C LEU A 20 -19.56 7.12 6.46
N ALA A 21 -18.90 6.18 5.77
CA ALA A 21 -18.91 6.14 4.30
C ALA A 21 -20.35 6.04 3.76
N LEU A 22 -21.21 5.22 4.39
CA LEU A 22 -22.63 5.17 4.03
C LEU A 22 -23.37 6.46 4.37
N ALA A 23 -23.17 7.03 5.55
CA ALA A 23 -23.87 8.24 5.97
C ALA A 23 -23.55 9.45 5.07
N PHE A 24 -22.32 9.55 4.57
CA PHE A 24 -21.86 10.65 3.73
C PHE A 24 -21.87 10.35 2.23
N ARG A 25 -22.25 9.14 1.77
CA ARG A 25 -22.18 8.75 0.35
C ARG A 25 -22.92 9.67 -0.62
N LYS A 26 -23.95 10.39 -0.18
CA LYS A 26 -24.75 11.30 -1.03
C LYS A 26 -24.11 12.67 -1.26
N ARG A 27 -22.99 12.98 -0.59
CA ARG A 27 -22.27 14.24 -0.74
C ARG A 27 -20.77 14.01 -0.72
N ARG A 28 -20.03 14.68 -1.60
CA ARG A 28 -18.57 14.59 -1.59
C ARG A 28 -18.04 15.13 -0.26
N ASN A 29 -17.18 14.34 0.39
CA ASN A 29 -16.60 14.71 1.67
C ASN A 29 -15.07 14.63 1.59
N PRO A 30 -14.33 15.65 2.05
CA PRO A 30 -12.88 15.64 1.97
C PRO A 30 -12.22 14.66 2.95
N LEU A 31 -12.91 14.26 4.03
CA LEU A 31 -12.40 13.40 5.10
C LEU A 31 -12.90 11.95 4.99
N ILE A 32 -14.18 11.78 4.68
CA ILE A 32 -14.90 10.49 4.76
C ILE A 32 -15.08 9.88 3.37
N GLY A 33 -14.87 8.57 3.27
CA GLY A 33 -15.20 7.77 2.09
C GLY A 33 -14.02 7.27 1.26
N PHE A 34 -14.34 6.51 0.21
CA PHE A 34 -13.41 6.02 -0.81
C PHE A 34 -13.05 7.14 -1.79
N ARG A 35 -11.81 7.59 -1.66
CA ARG A 35 -11.34 8.90 -2.07
C ARG A 35 -10.18 8.80 -3.06
N VAL A 36 -10.29 7.87 -4.01
CA VAL A 36 -9.23 7.57 -4.97
C VAL A 36 -9.85 7.36 -6.35
N GLY A 37 -9.18 7.81 -7.40
CA GLY A 37 -9.61 7.51 -8.75
C GLY A 37 -10.72 8.43 -9.25
N TYR A 38 -11.57 7.84 -10.07
CA TYR A 38 -12.72 8.49 -10.69
C TYR A 38 -13.84 8.87 -9.72
N THR A 39 -13.77 8.48 -8.43
CA THR A 39 -14.80 8.85 -7.45
C THR A 39 -14.92 10.35 -7.22
N TYR A 40 -13.89 11.14 -7.56
CA TYR A 40 -13.96 12.60 -7.48
C TYR A 40 -14.58 13.29 -8.69
N HIS A 41 -14.65 12.61 -9.84
CA HIS A 41 -15.08 13.22 -11.09
C HIS A 41 -16.58 13.11 -11.32
N SER A 42 -17.25 12.15 -10.68
CA SER A 42 -18.71 11.97 -10.80
C SER A 42 -19.36 11.78 -9.43
N GLU A 43 -20.49 12.45 -9.21
CA GLU A 43 -21.32 12.26 -8.01
C GLU A 43 -21.97 10.88 -7.97
N ARG A 44 -22.40 10.37 -9.12
CA ARG A 44 -22.92 9.01 -9.27
C ARG A 44 -21.86 7.96 -8.94
N VAL A 45 -20.64 8.12 -9.47
CA VAL A 45 -19.51 7.22 -9.17
C VAL A 45 -19.15 7.32 -7.68
N TRP A 46 -19.11 8.53 -7.12
CA TRP A 46 -18.90 8.74 -5.69
C TRP A 46 -19.91 7.96 -4.86
N GLU A 47 -21.21 8.13 -5.11
CA GLU A 47 -22.27 7.48 -4.32
C GLU A 47 -22.17 5.96 -4.43
N LYS A 48 -22.04 5.43 -5.65
CA LYS A 48 -21.95 3.98 -5.87
C LYS A 48 -20.74 3.35 -5.18
N VAL A 49 -19.55 3.91 -5.38
CA VAL A 49 -18.32 3.36 -4.81
C VAL A 49 -18.28 3.52 -3.29
N ASN A 50 -18.80 4.63 -2.74
CA ASN A 50 -18.91 4.80 -1.29
C ASN A 50 -19.99 3.92 -0.65
N THR A 51 -21.06 3.60 -1.39
CA THR A 51 -22.04 2.59 -0.96
C THR A 51 -21.36 1.22 -0.82
N PHE A 52 -20.62 0.82 -1.86
CA PHE A 52 -19.84 -0.41 -1.85
C PHE A 52 -18.82 -0.43 -0.70
N ALA A 53 -17.94 0.59 -0.62
CA ALA A 53 -16.89 0.65 0.39
C ALA A 53 -17.45 0.66 1.82
N GLY A 54 -18.58 1.34 2.03
CA GLY A 54 -19.28 1.37 3.30
C GLY A 54 -19.80 -0.01 3.71
N ILE A 55 -20.57 -0.67 2.85
CA ILE A 55 -21.10 -2.03 3.11
C ILE A 55 -19.96 -3.03 3.29
N PHE A 56 -18.96 -2.98 2.40
CA PHE A 56 -17.81 -3.87 2.43
C PHE A 56 -17.03 -3.73 3.74
N SER A 57 -16.77 -2.49 4.19
CA SER A 57 -16.12 -2.21 5.47
C SER A 57 -16.95 -2.71 6.66
N ILE A 58 -18.28 -2.55 6.65
CA ILE A 58 -19.15 -3.06 7.72
C ILE A 58 -19.04 -4.59 7.81
N VAL A 59 -19.25 -5.29 6.70
CA VAL A 59 -19.22 -6.77 6.68
C VAL A 59 -17.86 -7.28 7.14
N TYR A 60 -16.77 -6.72 6.62
CA TYR A 60 -15.42 -7.12 7.02
C TYR A 60 -15.12 -6.78 8.48
N SER A 61 -15.56 -5.63 8.98
CA SER A 61 -15.33 -5.24 10.38
C SER A 61 -16.05 -6.16 11.37
N LEU A 62 -17.25 -6.63 11.04
CA LEU A 62 -17.98 -7.61 11.85
C LEU A 62 -17.28 -8.96 11.84
N PHE A 63 -16.75 -9.38 10.68
CA PHE A 63 -15.93 -10.58 10.58
C PHE A 63 -14.64 -10.46 11.40
N LEU A 64 -13.92 -9.34 11.30
CA LEU A 64 -12.73 -9.07 12.11
C LEU A 64 -13.04 -9.06 13.61
N LEU A 65 -14.16 -8.46 14.01
CA LEU A 65 -14.59 -8.47 15.41
C LEU A 65 -14.85 -9.90 15.91
N ALA A 66 -15.47 -10.76 15.09
CA ALA A 66 -15.66 -12.16 15.42
C ALA A 66 -14.32 -12.91 15.56
N LEU A 67 -13.34 -12.64 14.69
CA LEU A 67 -11.99 -13.21 14.81
C LEU A 67 -11.28 -12.76 16.10
N ALA A 68 -11.38 -11.48 16.44
CA ALA A 68 -10.80 -10.92 17.66
C ALA A 68 -11.41 -11.55 18.92
N LEU A 69 -12.74 -11.73 18.95
CA LEU A 69 -13.45 -12.38 20.06
C LEU A 69 -13.16 -13.88 20.14
N TYR A 70 -12.93 -14.53 18.99
CA TYR A 70 -12.50 -15.94 18.94
C TYR A 70 -11.07 -16.13 19.45
N GLY A 71 -10.24 -15.08 19.39
CA GLY A 71 -8.85 -15.12 19.86
C GLY A 71 -7.90 -15.76 18.84
N VAL A 72 -8.05 -15.44 17.55
CA VAL A 72 -7.03 -15.81 16.55
C VAL A 72 -5.69 -15.16 16.86
N SER A 73 -4.60 -15.72 16.33
CA SER A 73 -3.29 -15.06 16.46
C SER A 73 -3.27 -13.68 15.80
N LYS A 74 -2.55 -12.74 16.41
CA LYS A 74 -2.32 -11.38 15.89
C LYS A 74 -1.81 -11.37 14.44
N ASP A 75 -0.97 -12.34 14.09
CA ASP A 75 -0.41 -12.50 12.75
C ASP A 75 -1.52 -12.77 11.72
N VAL A 76 -2.42 -13.72 12.02
CA VAL A 76 -3.59 -14.03 11.20
C VAL A 76 -4.53 -12.83 11.11
N PHE A 77 -4.82 -12.17 12.24
CA PHE A 77 -5.66 -10.98 12.25
C PHE A 77 -5.10 -9.88 11.34
N THR A 78 -3.80 -9.61 11.44
CA THR A 78 -3.11 -8.59 10.64
C THR A 78 -3.13 -8.91 9.14
N LEU A 79 -2.94 -10.18 8.77
CA LEU A 79 -3.07 -10.64 7.39
C LEU A 79 -4.46 -10.36 6.83
N VAL A 80 -5.51 -10.68 7.59
CA VAL A 80 -6.90 -10.47 7.16
C VAL A 80 -7.18 -8.98 6.95
N VAL A 81 -6.69 -8.10 7.83
CA VAL A 81 -6.79 -6.64 7.67
C VAL A 81 -6.06 -6.17 6.40
N GLY A 82 -4.86 -6.69 6.13
CA GLY A 82 -4.11 -6.37 4.91
C GLY A 82 -4.84 -6.80 3.64
N MET A 83 -5.35 -8.04 3.61
CA MET A 83 -6.14 -8.57 2.50
C MET A 83 -7.42 -7.75 2.26
N PHE A 84 -8.10 -7.34 3.33
CA PHE A 84 -9.24 -6.44 3.28
C PHE A 84 -8.90 -5.12 2.59
N ALA A 85 -7.85 -4.43 3.06
CA ALA A 85 -7.48 -3.12 2.55
C ALA A 85 -7.14 -3.17 1.06
N ILE A 86 -6.39 -4.20 0.64
CA ILE A 86 -6.01 -4.45 -0.75
C ILE A 86 -7.24 -4.73 -1.61
N THR A 87 -8.09 -5.66 -1.16
CA THR A 87 -9.30 -6.04 -1.89
C THR A 87 -10.22 -4.85 -2.07
N GLN A 88 -10.48 -4.09 -1.01
CA GLN A 88 -11.32 -2.88 -1.06
C GLN A 88 -10.75 -1.86 -2.05
N MET A 89 -9.43 -1.63 -2.02
CA MET A 89 -8.80 -0.68 -2.92
C MET A 89 -8.90 -1.11 -4.39
N PHE A 90 -8.58 -2.37 -4.72
CA PHE A 90 -8.64 -2.85 -6.10
C PHE A 90 -10.08 -2.92 -6.64
N LEU A 91 -11.03 -3.42 -5.85
CA LEU A 91 -12.44 -3.46 -6.24
C LEU A 91 -13.01 -2.04 -6.36
N GLY A 92 -12.70 -1.15 -5.41
CA GLY A 92 -13.14 0.24 -5.43
C GLY A 92 -12.62 0.99 -6.67
N LEU A 93 -11.35 0.83 -7.03
CA LEU A 93 -10.78 1.43 -8.24
C LEU A 93 -11.40 0.87 -9.52
N ARG A 94 -11.57 -0.45 -9.61
CA ARG A 94 -12.22 -1.10 -10.77
C ARG A 94 -13.66 -0.65 -10.93
N MET A 95 -14.40 -0.59 -9.82
CA MET A 95 -15.79 -0.12 -9.80
C MET A 95 -15.86 1.35 -10.19
N ALA A 96 -14.99 2.19 -9.64
CA ALA A 96 -14.93 3.62 -9.98
C ALA A 96 -14.69 3.83 -11.46
N LYS A 97 -13.72 3.11 -12.03
CA LYS A 97 -13.41 3.16 -13.47
C LYS A 97 -14.60 2.71 -14.32
N ARG A 98 -15.18 1.54 -14.03
CA ARG A 98 -16.29 0.98 -14.79
C ARG A 98 -17.51 1.89 -14.77
N GLU A 99 -17.87 2.41 -13.60
CA GLU A 99 -19.04 3.29 -13.46
C GLU A 99 -18.82 4.64 -14.15
N TYR A 100 -17.60 5.17 -14.10
CA TYR A 100 -17.23 6.39 -14.81
C TYR A 100 -17.28 6.20 -16.33
N GLU A 101 -16.76 5.09 -16.85
CA GLU A 101 -16.84 4.74 -18.27
C GLU A 101 -18.29 4.58 -18.73
N ILE A 102 -19.18 4.00 -17.91
CA ILE A 102 -20.61 3.87 -18.24
C ILE A 102 -21.29 5.25 -18.32
N GLU A 103 -20.97 6.15 -17.38
CA GLU A 103 -21.53 7.51 -17.36
C GLU A 103 -21.03 8.37 -18.53
N GLU A 104 -19.82 8.08 -19.04
CA GLU A 104 -19.26 8.73 -20.24
C GLU A 104 -20.13 8.51 -21.49
N PHE A 105 -20.84 7.38 -21.58
CA PHE A 105 -21.74 7.10 -22.71
C PHE A 105 -23.14 7.71 -22.53
N SER A 106 -23.37 8.50 -21.47
CA SER A 106 -24.65 9.17 -21.22
C SER A 106 -24.70 10.58 -21.79
N GLU A 107 -25.92 11.13 -21.98
CA GLU A 107 -26.13 12.48 -22.50
C GLU A 107 -25.55 13.58 -21.58
N GLU A 108 -25.38 13.29 -20.28
CA GLU A 108 -24.87 14.20 -19.24
C GLU A 108 -23.40 13.90 -18.87
N ALA A 109 -22.59 13.44 -19.82
CA ALA A 109 -21.22 12.97 -19.54
C ALA A 109 -20.36 14.05 -18.84
N PRO A 110 -19.69 13.72 -17.72
CA PRO A 110 -18.80 14.66 -17.03
C PRO A 110 -17.56 14.96 -17.88
N GLU A 111 -17.03 16.19 -17.79
CA GLU A 111 -15.76 16.54 -18.42
C GLU A 111 -14.66 15.57 -17.94
N LYS A 112 -13.95 14.97 -18.89
CA LYS A 112 -12.84 14.08 -18.55
C LYS A 112 -11.79 14.85 -17.76
N PRO A 113 -11.21 14.27 -16.69
CA PRO A 113 -9.91 14.76 -16.25
C PRO A 113 -9.01 14.79 -17.47
N PRO A 114 -8.23 15.87 -17.69
CA PRO A 114 -7.43 16.00 -18.89
C PRO A 114 -6.66 14.70 -19.07
N ARG A 115 -6.96 13.97 -20.16
CA ARG A 115 -6.07 12.91 -20.61
C ARG A 115 -4.75 13.61 -20.77
N THR A 116 -3.75 13.24 -19.98
CA THR A 116 -2.41 13.70 -20.24
C THR A 116 -2.06 13.13 -21.60
N SER A 117 -2.25 13.92 -22.66
CA SER A 117 -1.98 13.57 -24.07
C SER A 117 -0.51 13.24 -24.32
N LYS A 118 0.30 13.20 -23.25
CA LYS A 118 1.72 12.92 -23.25
C LYS A 118 2.11 11.66 -22.46
N THR A 119 1.19 10.96 -21.77
CA THR A 119 1.52 9.64 -21.14
C THR A 119 1.54 8.49 -22.15
N GLU A 120 1.42 8.78 -23.45
CA GLU A 120 1.65 7.84 -24.54
C GLU A 120 3.13 7.45 -24.60
N GLY A 121 3.55 6.47 -23.80
CA GLY A 121 4.85 5.81 -23.95
C GLY A 121 5.45 5.17 -22.68
N ALA A 122 5.08 5.64 -21.49
CA ALA A 122 5.66 5.12 -20.25
C ALA A 122 4.95 3.84 -19.77
N SER A 123 5.57 2.68 -20.03
CA SER A 123 5.10 1.39 -19.51
C SER A 123 5.42 1.23 -18.02
N ILE A 124 4.42 0.83 -17.21
CA ILE A 124 4.63 0.47 -15.80
C ILE A 124 5.26 -0.93 -15.61
N LYS A 125 5.20 -1.78 -16.65
CA LYS A 125 5.65 -3.18 -16.60
C LYS A 125 7.11 -3.36 -16.14
N PRO A 126 8.12 -2.64 -16.69
CA PRO A 126 9.50 -2.83 -16.24
C PRO A 126 9.69 -2.54 -14.75
N TYR A 127 8.99 -1.54 -14.22
CA TYR A 127 9.04 -1.18 -12.80
C TYR A 127 8.43 -2.28 -11.93
N LEU A 128 7.26 -2.80 -12.32
CA LEU A 128 6.61 -3.92 -11.62
C LEU A 128 7.47 -5.18 -11.65
N LEU A 129 8.07 -5.52 -12.79
CA LEU A 129 8.98 -6.66 -12.91
C LEU A 129 10.22 -6.49 -12.02
N THR A 130 10.77 -5.27 -11.94
CA THR A 130 11.90 -4.96 -11.06
C THR A 130 11.52 -5.10 -9.58
N GLN A 131 10.36 -4.55 -9.18
CA GLN A 131 9.84 -4.66 -7.82
C GLN A 131 9.58 -6.11 -7.42
N LEU A 132 9.00 -6.91 -8.34
CA LEU A 132 8.81 -8.35 -8.16
C LEU A 132 10.15 -9.09 -8.07
N GLY A 133 11.13 -8.69 -8.88
CA GLY A 133 12.49 -9.21 -8.82
C GLY A 133 13.14 -8.98 -7.46
N PHE A 134 12.97 -7.81 -6.85
CA PHE A 134 13.46 -7.53 -5.50
C PHE A 134 12.81 -8.45 -4.45
N LEU A 135 11.48 -8.62 -4.50
CA LEU A 135 10.80 -9.53 -3.58
C LEU A 135 11.23 -10.99 -3.80
N ALA A 136 11.33 -11.42 -5.06
CA ALA A 136 11.76 -12.78 -5.40
C ALA A 136 13.20 -13.05 -4.93
N PHE A 137 14.11 -12.08 -5.11
CA PHE A 137 15.47 -12.16 -4.58
C PHE A 137 15.48 -12.30 -3.05
N TYR A 138 14.70 -11.48 -2.34
CA TYR A 138 14.56 -11.61 -0.89
C TYR A 138 14.04 -12.99 -0.47
N LEU A 139 12.95 -13.47 -1.10
CA LEU A 139 12.37 -14.78 -0.78
C LEU A 139 13.32 -15.94 -1.10
N LEU A 140 14.16 -15.79 -2.14
CA LEU A 140 15.23 -16.75 -2.41
C LEU A 140 16.26 -16.76 -1.28
N LEU A 141 16.68 -15.59 -0.77
CA LEU A 141 17.57 -15.53 0.39
C LEU A 141 16.94 -16.15 1.64
N VAL A 142 15.65 -15.93 1.87
CA VAL A 142 14.92 -16.58 2.97
C VAL A 142 14.97 -18.10 2.83
N ALA A 143 14.73 -18.64 1.63
CA ALA A 143 14.79 -20.07 1.38
C ALA A 143 16.20 -20.64 1.60
N LEU A 144 17.25 -19.92 1.15
CA LEU A 144 18.64 -20.32 1.30
C LEU A 144 19.15 -20.24 2.75
N LEU A 145 18.60 -19.32 3.55
CA LEU A 145 19.03 -19.07 4.93
C LEU A 145 18.10 -19.68 5.97
N TRP A 146 17.05 -20.40 5.57
CA TRP A 146 15.97 -20.86 6.45
C TRP A 146 16.47 -21.62 7.68
N ASP A 147 17.43 -22.53 7.47
CA ASP A 147 17.98 -23.38 8.53
C ASP A 147 18.88 -22.63 9.52
N ARG A 148 19.32 -21.40 9.17
CA ARG A 148 20.09 -20.53 10.07
C ARG A 148 19.22 -19.61 10.91
N LEU A 149 17.95 -19.46 10.56
CA LEU A 149 17.06 -18.56 11.27
C LEU A 149 16.54 -19.23 12.56
N PRO A 150 16.63 -18.55 13.72
CA PRO A 150 16.03 -19.04 14.95
C PRO A 150 14.50 -19.10 14.85
N GLU A 151 13.85 -19.85 15.74
CA GLU A 151 12.38 -19.99 15.75
C GLU A 151 11.65 -18.65 15.93
N ARG A 152 12.27 -17.73 16.67
CA ARG A 152 11.83 -16.33 16.79
C ARG A 152 12.91 -15.41 16.26
N ILE A 153 12.54 -14.51 15.38
CA ILE A 153 13.43 -13.54 14.75
C ILE A 153 13.03 -12.12 15.13
N ALA A 154 14.01 -11.22 15.19
CA ALA A 154 13.78 -9.79 15.37
C ALA A 154 13.09 -9.22 14.12
N THR A 155 12.02 -8.46 14.33
CA THR A 155 11.19 -7.86 13.28
C THR A 155 11.06 -6.34 13.40
N HIS A 156 11.44 -5.76 14.54
CA HIS A 156 11.53 -4.33 14.75
C HIS A 156 12.83 -3.97 15.49
N PHE A 157 13.33 -2.76 15.22
CA PHE A 157 14.55 -2.23 15.80
C PHE A 157 14.31 -0.78 16.25
N ASN A 158 14.82 -0.43 17.42
CA ASN A 158 14.70 0.90 17.99
C ASN A 158 15.64 1.92 17.29
N ALA A 159 15.59 3.19 17.70
CA ALA A 159 16.41 4.26 17.11
C ALA A 159 17.94 4.06 17.32
N SER A 160 18.33 3.26 18.31
CA SER A 160 19.73 2.86 18.56
C SER A 160 20.16 1.67 17.68
N GLY A 161 19.24 1.10 16.88
CA GLY A 161 19.46 -0.07 16.05
C GLY A 161 19.32 -1.40 16.80
N GLU A 162 18.86 -1.42 18.04
CA GLU A 162 18.72 -2.65 18.83
C GLU A 162 17.35 -3.30 18.59
N PRO A 163 17.26 -4.63 18.54
CA PRO A 163 15.98 -5.32 18.36
C PRO A 163 15.08 -5.17 19.57
N ASP A 164 13.85 -4.70 19.37
CA ASP A 164 12.86 -4.44 20.43
C ASP A 164 11.49 -5.11 20.19
N ASP A 165 11.29 -5.75 19.02
CA ASP A 165 10.15 -6.64 18.77
C ASP A 165 10.56 -7.88 17.97
N TYR A 166 9.85 -8.99 18.21
CA TYR A 166 10.19 -10.32 17.70
C TYR A 166 8.95 -11.11 17.29
N SER A 167 9.05 -11.83 16.18
CA SER A 167 7.96 -12.66 15.66
C SER A 167 8.41 -14.10 15.37
N SER A 168 7.45 -14.98 15.06
CA SER A 168 7.78 -16.32 14.56
C SER A 168 8.62 -16.22 13.28
N ARG A 169 9.51 -17.19 13.05
CA ARG A 169 10.35 -17.25 11.84
C ARG A 169 9.54 -17.11 10.55
N LEU A 170 8.41 -17.82 10.46
CA LEU A 170 7.53 -17.78 9.29
C LEU A 170 6.91 -16.39 9.09
N TRP A 171 6.36 -15.80 10.16
CA TRP A 171 5.73 -14.50 10.06
C TRP A 171 6.74 -13.38 9.77
N GLY A 172 7.86 -13.37 10.50
CA GLY A 172 8.86 -12.32 10.36
C GLY A 172 9.64 -12.39 9.04
N ALA A 173 9.99 -13.59 8.55
CA ALA A 173 10.82 -13.73 7.34
C ALA A 173 9.99 -13.78 6.04
N ILE A 174 8.68 -14.04 6.11
CA ILE A 174 7.83 -14.12 4.91
C ILE A 174 6.62 -13.20 5.03
N GLY A 175 5.82 -13.36 6.08
CA GLY A 175 4.56 -12.64 6.25
C GLY A 175 4.71 -11.11 6.24
N VAL A 176 5.53 -10.58 7.14
CA VAL A 176 5.80 -9.14 7.26
C VAL A 176 6.41 -8.56 5.96
N PRO A 177 7.49 -9.13 5.40
CA PRO A 177 8.04 -8.72 4.10
C PRO A 177 7.02 -8.63 2.97
N VAL A 178 6.20 -9.67 2.80
CA VAL A 178 5.18 -9.71 1.75
C VAL A 178 4.13 -8.64 2.00
N LEU A 179 3.64 -8.50 3.24
CA LEU A 179 2.65 -7.49 3.61
C LEU A 179 3.16 -6.07 3.36
N VAL A 180 4.39 -5.76 3.75
CA VAL A 180 5.03 -4.45 3.54
C VAL A 180 5.25 -4.18 2.04
N TRP A 181 5.69 -5.19 1.29
CA TRP A 181 5.90 -5.07 -0.15
C TRP A 181 4.61 -4.81 -0.95
N LEU A 182 3.43 -5.08 -0.39
CA LEU A 182 2.17 -4.71 -1.04
C LEU A 182 2.04 -3.18 -1.19
N LEU A 183 2.71 -2.36 -0.37
CA LEU A 183 2.70 -0.90 -0.48
C LEU A 183 3.20 -0.38 -1.84
N PRO A 184 4.43 -0.66 -2.30
CA PRO A 184 4.87 -0.23 -3.64
C PRO A 184 4.00 -0.82 -4.77
N LEU A 185 3.45 -2.02 -4.60
CA LEU A 185 2.54 -2.63 -5.57
C LEU A 185 1.26 -1.80 -5.73
N VAL A 186 0.61 -1.42 -4.62
CA VAL A 186 -0.63 -0.64 -4.62
C VAL A 186 -0.44 0.79 -5.13
N LEU A 187 0.78 1.34 -5.04
CA LEU A 187 1.12 2.64 -5.60
C LEU A 187 1.48 2.59 -7.09
N THR A 188 2.04 1.48 -7.58
CA THR A 188 2.53 1.36 -8.96
C THR A 188 1.46 0.87 -9.94
N LEU A 189 0.70 -0.17 -9.57
CA LEU A 189 -0.31 -0.78 -10.45
C LEU A 189 -1.36 0.21 -10.98
N PRO A 190 -2.01 1.04 -10.13
CA PRO A 190 -3.05 1.95 -10.59
C PRO A 190 -2.50 3.27 -11.16
N ALA A 191 -1.18 3.52 -11.11
CA ALA A 191 -0.59 4.80 -11.50
C ALA A 191 -0.85 5.21 -12.96
N LYS A 192 -1.11 4.24 -13.84
CA LYS A 192 -1.47 4.50 -15.25
C LYS A 192 -2.87 5.09 -15.41
N GLU A 193 -3.73 4.97 -14.41
CA GLU A 193 -5.11 5.45 -14.48
C GLU A 193 -5.13 6.96 -14.12
N PRO A 194 -5.55 7.85 -15.04
CA PRO A 194 -5.52 9.30 -14.80
C PRO A 194 -6.25 9.72 -13.51
N GLY A 195 -7.33 9.03 -13.17
CA GLY A 195 -8.09 9.30 -11.94
C GLY A 195 -7.31 9.01 -10.65
N PHE A 196 -6.27 8.16 -10.66
CA PHE A 196 -5.54 7.78 -9.44
C PHE A 196 -4.94 9.00 -8.72
N PHE A 197 -4.55 10.04 -9.46
CA PHE A 197 -3.95 11.28 -8.93
C PHE A 197 -4.92 12.48 -8.89
N ALA A 198 -6.23 12.28 -9.09
CA ALA A 198 -7.22 13.35 -9.33
C ALA A 198 -7.25 14.51 -8.30
N ARG A 199 -6.86 14.28 -7.04
CA ARG A 199 -6.75 15.32 -5.99
C ARG A 199 -5.38 15.39 -5.32
N ALA A 200 -4.37 14.73 -5.87
CA ALA A 200 -3.02 14.95 -5.39
C ALA A 200 -2.61 16.37 -5.81
N ASN A 201 -2.50 17.30 -4.84
CA ASN A 201 -1.91 18.63 -5.07
C ASN A 201 -0.48 18.52 -5.66
N PHE A 202 0.13 17.34 -5.51
CA PHE A 202 1.30 16.88 -6.22
C PHE A 202 0.87 15.84 -7.28
N TYR A 203 0.34 16.27 -8.43
CA TYR A 203 0.25 15.34 -9.56
C TYR A 203 1.69 15.02 -9.99
N PRO A 204 2.12 13.74 -10.04
CA PRO A 204 3.46 13.44 -10.52
C PRO A 204 3.58 13.96 -11.94
N ARG A 205 4.50 14.89 -12.15
CA ARG A 205 4.68 15.57 -13.44
C ARG A 205 5.06 14.60 -14.56
N SER A 206 5.45 13.37 -14.22
CA SER A 206 5.69 12.25 -15.13
C SER A 206 5.34 10.92 -14.46
N LEU A 207 4.63 10.05 -15.17
CA LEU A 207 4.34 8.67 -14.76
C LEU A 207 5.64 7.88 -14.54
N ARG A 208 6.64 8.11 -15.40
CA ARG A 208 7.97 7.49 -15.29
C ARG A 208 8.60 7.79 -13.94
N MET A 209 8.56 9.05 -13.52
CA MET A 209 9.17 9.50 -12.26
C MET A 209 8.43 8.95 -11.03
N TRP A 210 7.10 8.82 -11.11
CA TRP A 210 6.33 8.12 -10.08
C TRP A 210 6.75 6.65 -9.96
N CYS A 211 6.82 5.93 -11.08
CA CYS A 211 7.23 4.53 -11.06
C CYS A 211 8.69 4.34 -10.60
N LEU A 212 9.59 5.27 -10.95
CA LEU A 212 10.96 5.28 -10.41
C LEU A 212 10.94 5.46 -8.89
N PHE A 213 10.16 6.42 -8.38
CA PHE A 213 10.01 6.63 -6.94
C PHE A 213 9.48 5.39 -6.23
N THR A 214 8.42 4.76 -6.72
CA THR A 214 7.87 3.55 -6.10
C THR A 214 8.81 2.34 -6.21
N THR A 215 9.62 2.26 -7.27
CA THR A 215 10.69 1.24 -7.38
C THR A 215 11.82 1.49 -6.40
N VAL A 216 12.24 2.75 -6.17
CA VAL A 216 13.22 3.09 -5.12
C VAL A 216 12.66 2.77 -3.74
N LEU A 217 11.39 3.09 -3.48
CA LEU A 217 10.68 2.72 -2.25
C LEU A 217 10.74 1.20 -2.03
N SER A 218 10.38 0.41 -3.06
CA SER A 218 10.42 -1.05 -3.02
C SER A 218 11.82 -1.59 -2.75
N GLY A 219 12.84 -1.12 -3.49
CA GLY A 219 14.21 -1.56 -3.32
C GLY A 219 14.79 -1.22 -1.95
N GLY A 220 14.49 -0.02 -1.43
CA GLY A 220 14.92 0.40 -0.10
C GLY A 220 14.25 -0.38 1.03
N MET A 221 12.94 -0.66 0.91
CA MET A 221 12.26 -1.58 1.83
C MET A 221 12.89 -2.97 1.80
N VAL A 222 13.11 -3.52 0.60
CA VAL A 222 13.74 -4.85 0.42
C VAL A 222 15.16 -4.88 0.97
N LEU A 223 15.94 -3.81 0.81
CA LEU A 223 17.27 -3.68 1.39
C LEU A 223 17.22 -3.81 2.92
N VAL A 224 16.38 -3.02 3.58
CA VAL A 224 16.30 -3.00 5.06
C VAL A 224 15.85 -4.36 5.59
N ILE A 225 14.83 -4.99 5.00
CA ILE A 225 14.37 -6.33 5.41
C ILE A 225 15.42 -7.41 5.12
N THR A 226 16.24 -7.25 4.07
CA THR A 226 17.34 -8.18 3.76
C THR A 226 18.43 -8.06 4.81
N ILE A 227 18.79 -6.85 5.23
CA ILE A 227 19.76 -6.64 6.31
C ILE A 227 19.23 -7.23 7.62
N ALA A 228 17.93 -7.05 7.92
CA ALA A 228 17.31 -7.68 9.08
C ALA A 228 17.33 -9.21 9.00
N LEU A 229 17.11 -9.80 7.82
CA LEU A 229 17.26 -11.25 7.59
C LEU A 229 18.70 -11.71 7.87
N LEU A 230 19.69 -10.99 7.34
CA LEU A 230 21.11 -11.30 7.53
C LEU A 230 21.54 -11.15 9.01
N TYR A 231 20.98 -10.17 9.72
CA TYR A 231 21.17 -10.01 11.17
C TYR A 231 20.65 -11.23 11.92
N ASN A 232 19.41 -11.65 11.64
CA ASN A 232 18.80 -12.82 12.27
C ASN A 232 19.51 -14.14 11.93
N ALA A 233 20.16 -14.22 10.77
CA ALA A 233 20.99 -15.35 10.38
C ALA A 233 22.45 -15.26 10.90
N GLY A 234 22.79 -14.24 11.68
CA GLY A 234 24.08 -14.07 12.34
C GLY A 234 25.22 -13.57 11.44
N PHE A 235 24.92 -12.99 10.27
CA PHE A 235 25.94 -12.52 9.33
C PHE A 235 26.37 -11.07 9.54
N VAL A 236 25.51 -10.23 10.13
CA VAL A 236 25.79 -8.80 10.33
C VAL A 236 25.40 -8.36 11.73
N SER A 237 26.04 -7.31 12.22
CA SER A 237 25.68 -6.65 13.48
C SER A 237 24.41 -5.81 13.31
N SER A 238 23.78 -5.49 14.44
CA SER A 238 22.59 -4.62 14.49
C SER A 238 22.83 -3.24 13.88
N SER A 239 24.05 -2.70 13.98
CA SER A 239 24.44 -1.43 13.34
C SER A 239 24.27 -1.40 11.82
N ALA A 240 24.33 -2.56 11.14
CA ALA A 240 24.09 -2.63 9.70
C ALA A 240 22.66 -2.20 9.34
N ILE A 241 21.70 -2.45 10.23
CA ILE A 241 20.29 -2.07 10.04
C ILE A 241 20.16 -0.54 10.06
N SER A 242 20.83 0.13 11.00
CA SER A 242 20.84 1.59 11.06
C SER A 242 21.45 2.20 9.80
N TYR A 243 22.58 1.68 9.32
CA TYR A 243 23.18 2.15 8.06
C TYR A 243 22.26 1.92 6.86
N GLY A 244 21.62 0.75 6.78
CA GLY A 244 20.63 0.44 5.75
C GLY A 244 19.44 1.38 5.78
N ALA A 245 18.92 1.67 6.97
CA ALA A 245 17.81 2.59 7.17
C ALA A 245 18.18 4.03 6.78
N TYR A 246 19.37 4.53 7.16
CA TYR A 246 19.83 5.85 6.76
C TYR A 246 20.04 5.97 5.25
N LEU A 247 20.61 4.94 4.62
CA LEU A 247 20.76 4.88 3.17
C LEU A 247 19.39 4.89 2.47
N PHE A 248 18.44 4.10 2.98
CA PHE A 248 17.08 4.09 2.46
C PHE A 248 16.41 5.46 2.60
N LEU A 249 16.48 6.10 3.77
CA LEU A 249 15.91 7.43 3.99
C LEU A 249 16.56 8.47 3.08
N GLY A 250 17.89 8.48 2.95
CA GLY A 250 18.62 9.39 2.08
C GLY A 250 18.22 9.23 0.60
N THR A 251 18.13 7.99 0.12
CA THR A 251 17.70 7.71 -1.26
C THR A 251 16.22 8.04 -1.49
N LEU A 252 15.36 7.84 -0.49
CA LEU A 252 13.94 8.20 -0.56
C LEU A 252 13.72 9.71 -0.59
N VAL A 253 14.48 10.48 0.21
CA VAL A 253 14.49 11.95 0.15
C VAL A 253 14.93 12.43 -1.23
N PHE A 254 16.01 11.87 -1.77
CA PHE A 254 16.47 12.21 -3.12
C PHE A 254 15.46 11.84 -4.20
N ALA A 255 14.85 10.65 -4.14
CA ALA A 255 13.82 10.22 -5.07
C ALA A 255 12.58 11.14 -5.02
N THR A 256 12.21 11.59 -3.82
CA THR A 256 11.13 12.56 -3.61
C THR A 256 11.47 13.91 -4.23
N TYR A 257 12.68 14.42 -3.99
CA TYR A 257 13.17 15.64 -4.63
C TYR A 257 13.09 15.54 -6.16
N ARG A 258 13.58 14.44 -6.75
CA ARG A 258 13.50 14.19 -8.20
C ARG A 258 12.07 14.09 -8.71
N LEU A 259 11.16 13.45 -7.96
CA LEU A 259 9.73 13.37 -8.28
C LEU A 259 9.07 14.76 -8.32
N LEU A 260 9.49 15.68 -7.46
CA LEU A 260 8.92 17.03 -7.36
C LEU A 260 9.57 18.05 -8.32
N THR A 261 10.82 17.82 -8.72
CA THR A 261 11.62 18.75 -9.55
C THR A 261 11.72 18.38 -11.03
N VAL A 262 10.87 17.47 -11.52
CA VAL A 262 10.82 17.06 -12.94
C VAL A 262 10.83 18.28 -13.87
N GLY A 263 11.86 18.37 -14.72
CA GLY A 263 12.04 19.43 -15.71
C GLY A 263 10.94 19.41 -16.77
N LYS A 264 10.73 20.52 -17.49
CA LYS A 264 9.69 20.60 -18.54
C LYS A 264 9.88 19.53 -19.63
N ASP A 265 11.13 19.16 -19.91
CA ASP A 265 11.51 18.20 -20.96
C ASP A 265 11.39 16.74 -20.51
N GLU A 266 11.29 16.49 -19.20
CA GLU A 266 11.15 15.16 -18.59
C GLU A 266 9.67 14.80 -18.28
N ARG A 267 8.72 15.68 -18.62
CA ARG A 267 7.27 15.49 -18.39
C ARG A 267 6.60 14.53 -19.38
N VAL A 268 7.39 13.73 -20.08
CA VAL A 268 6.92 12.66 -20.97
C VAL A 268 6.45 11.48 -20.11
#